data_AF-A0A1I6Y278-F1
#
_entry.id   AF-A0A1I6Y278-F1
#
_cell.length_a   1.000
_cell.length_b   1.000
_cell.length_c   1.000
_cell.angle_alpha   90.00
_cell.angle_beta   90.00
_cell.angle_gamma   90.00
#
_symmetry.space_group_name_H-M   'P 1'
#
loop_
_entity.id
_entity.type
_entity.pdbx_description
1 polymer ?
#
loop_
_entity_poly.entity_id
_entity_poly.type
_entity_poly.pdbx_seq_one_letter_code
_entity_poly.pdbx_strand_id
1 'polypeptide(L)'
;MAGRESSARDDRPRGAAGARRTTTAGARRTGSPRAGDRRTGTGPAADRRPARPAAGAVAPAPGDGLVVGDPPGAARAVGVLLVLAGPAGVAALLPTYLVVGGRELALAGGLGGALAGLVVPLTAVAVGAGLAAGRVPRFGLAYAGVGGALALGAMLIEVYRGSTSTVRPGIEVLAGERVLTSSVQTGGGWWLQVAALALTVVAGVLAAASWNRTVMEDRGALDPARPGLAGAAVVLGVLTVLCLALPAADVPDRIVADPSTGLEVVVEQPGPQALLERPGLALLGGLLLAGAVLLGSVLAPSLRPRLAAVGGFLAVAVTVLAAGLGGLRDAVASDELDWTVPGAGLLAAGLAYVLLTVLAWRLRRTSS
;
A
#
# COMPACT_ATOMS: atom_id res chain seq x y z
N MET A 1 19.31 56.76 -43.99
CA MET A 1 20.05 55.93 -43.02
C MET A 1 19.18 54.69 -42.76
N ALA A 2 19.32 53.56 -43.45
CA ALA A 2 20.45 52.63 -43.63
C ALA A 2 20.74 51.76 -42.38
N GLY A 3 20.51 50.44 -42.52
CA GLY A 3 20.79 49.30 -41.61
C GLY A 3 19.51 48.49 -41.33
N ARG A 4 19.17 47.30 -41.87
CA ARG A 4 19.90 46.07 -42.30
C ARG A 4 20.83 45.55 -41.19
N GLU A 5 20.86 44.28 -40.77
CA GLU A 5 20.37 42.99 -41.31
C GLU A 5 20.61 41.87 -40.25
N SER A 6 20.15 40.65 -40.58
CA SER A 6 20.45 39.32 -39.99
C SER A 6 19.52 38.82 -38.87
N SER A 7 19.08 37.57 -38.80
CA SER A 7 19.14 36.39 -39.68
C SER A 7 18.25 35.34 -39.00
N ALA A 8 17.23 34.80 -39.67
CA ALA A 8 16.54 33.60 -39.21
C ALA A 8 16.05 32.81 -40.43
N ARG A 9 16.79 31.75 -40.74
CA ARG A 9 16.42 30.73 -41.73
C ARG A 9 16.77 29.40 -41.10
N ASP A 10 15.76 28.63 -40.75
CA ASP A 10 15.87 27.17 -40.74
C ASP A 10 14.48 26.54 -40.87
N ASP A 11 14.19 26.10 -42.09
CA ASP A 11 13.07 25.25 -42.45
C ASP A 11 13.54 23.79 -42.39
N ARG A 12 12.86 22.94 -41.60
CA ARG A 12 12.81 21.50 -41.87
C ARG A 12 11.43 20.92 -41.58
N PRO A 13 10.79 20.24 -42.56
CA PRO A 13 9.54 19.54 -42.35
C PRO A 13 9.76 18.10 -41.86
N ARG A 14 8.80 17.64 -41.05
CA ARG A 14 8.62 16.26 -40.61
C ARG A 14 8.15 15.38 -41.78
N GLY A 15 8.90 14.32 -42.07
CA GLY A 15 8.51 13.25 -42.99
C GLY A 15 7.83 12.10 -42.26
N ALA A 16 6.74 11.62 -42.86
CA ALA A 16 5.79 10.66 -42.33
C ALA A 16 6.10 9.18 -42.68
N ALA A 17 5.45 8.30 -41.91
CA ALA A 17 4.86 7.00 -42.26
C ALA A 17 5.58 6.05 -43.25
N GLY A 18 5.81 4.81 -42.79
CA GLY A 18 6.15 3.70 -43.67
C GLY A 18 5.88 2.34 -43.03
N ALA A 19 4.69 1.80 -43.25
CA ALA A 19 4.40 0.37 -43.14
C ALA A 19 4.48 -0.25 -44.54
N ARG A 20 5.18 -1.39 -44.71
CA ARG A 20 4.80 -2.45 -45.66
C ARG A 20 5.67 -3.71 -45.54
N ARG A 21 4.98 -4.84 -45.54
CA ARG A 21 5.47 -6.20 -45.87
C ARG A 21 5.92 -6.26 -47.33
N THR A 22 6.88 -7.13 -47.67
CA THR A 22 6.66 -8.46 -48.31
C THR A 22 7.96 -9.09 -48.81
N THR A 23 8.12 -10.38 -48.47
CA THR A 23 8.68 -11.53 -49.23
C THR A 23 9.94 -11.39 -50.09
N THR A 24 10.90 -12.29 -49.84
CA THR A 24 11.68 -12.96 -50.88
C THR A 24 11.94 -14.42 -50.51
N ALA A 25 11.60 -15.29 -51.45
CA ALA A 25 11.93 -16.71 -51.49
C ALA A 25 13.19 -16.93 -52.35
N GLY A 26 13.88 -18.05 -52.14
CA GLY A 26 14.93 -18.59 -53.04
C GLY A 26 16.07 -19.22 -52.26
N ALA A 27 16.09 -20.55 -52.12
CA ALA A 27 16.95 -21.48 -52.89
C ALA A 27 18.39 -21.56 -52.29
N ARG A 28 19.08 -22.70 -52.11
CA ARG A 28 19.03 -24.07 -52.67
C ARG A 28 20.11 -24.90 -51.94
N ARG A 29 19.87 -26.22 -51.79
CA ARG A 29 20.85 -27.36 -51.79
C ARG A 29 21.86 -27.40 -50.61
N THR A 30 22.25 -28.51 -50.00
CA THR A 30 22.47 -29.94 -50.38
C THR A 30 22.22 -30.80 -49.12
N GLY A 31 21.64 -32.00 -49.16
CA GLY A 31 22.29 -33.23 -49.63
C GLY A 31 22.87 -34.04 -48.44
N SER A 32 22.11 -35.06 -48.00
CA SER A 32 22.47 -36.21 -47.12
C SER A 32 23.69 -37.01 -47.61
N PRO A 33 24.19 -38.14 -47.03
CA PRO A 33 23.87 -38.85 -45.76
C PRO A 33 25.13 -39.30 -44.97
N ARG A 34 24.96 -39.92 -43.79
CA ARG A 34 25.66 -41.20 -43.50
C ARG A 34 25.06 -41.96 -42.32
N ALA A 35 24.73 -43.20 -42.62
CA ALA A 35 24.33 -44.25 -41.72
C ALA A 35 25.55 -45.05 -41.23
N GLY A 36 25.37 -45.70 -40.09
CA GLY A 36 26.08 -46.91 -39.68
C GLY A 36 27.25 -46.67 -38.71
N ASP A 37 27.10 -47.14 -37.47
CA ASP A 37 27.73 -48.43 -37.17
C ASP A 37 27.03 -49.19 -36.03
N ARG A 38 26.98 -50.51 -36.21
CA ARG A 38 26.51 -51.53 -35.25
C ARG A 38 27.74 -52.10 -34.54
N ARG A 39 27.61 -52.48 -33.25
CA ARG A 39 28.14 -53.73 -32.65
C ARG A 39 27.87 -53.73 -31.13
N THR A 40 26.92 -54.54 -30.65
CA THR A 40 27.03 -55.94 -30.13
C THR A 40 27.57 -56.04 -28.70
N GLY A 41 26.75 -56.59 -27.80
CA GLY A 41 27.11 -57.03 -26.46
C GLY A 41 25.94 -57.66 -25.70
N THR A 42 25.69 -58.94 -25.96
CA THR A 42 24.89 -59.92 -25.19
C THR A 42 25.40 -60.05 -23.75
N GLY A 43 24.64 -59.78 -22.68
CA GLY A 43 23.85 -60.72 -21.84
C GLY A 43 24.68 -61.42 -20.73
N PRO A 44 24.12 -62.06 -19.66
CA PRO A 44 22.86 -61.91 -18.92
C PRO A 44 23.06 -61.90 -17.36
N ALA A 45 21.94 -61.92 -16.60
CA ALA A 45 21.73 -62.52 -15.25
C ALA A 45 21.35 -61.61 -14.06
N ALA A 46 20.16 -61.92 -13.54
CA ALA A 46 19.72 -61.99 -12.13
C ALA A 46 19.92 -60.78 -11.19
N ASP A 47 18.81 -60.19 -10.72
CA ASP A 47 18.31 -60.53 -9.37
C ASP A 47 16.86 -60.03 -9.18
N ARG A 48 15.90 -60.95 -9.12
CA ARG A 48 14.49 -60.66 -8.78
C ARG A 48 14.35 -60.82 -7.26
N ARG A 49 14.41 -59.71 -6.53
CA ARG A 49 13.88 -59.66 -5.16
C ARG A 49 12.38 -59.33 -5.17
N PRO A 50 11.49 -60.18 -4.63
CA PRO A 50 10.13 -59.76 -4.31
C PRO A 50 10.18 -58.97 -2.99
N ALA A 51 10.07 -57.64 -3.08
CA ALA A 51 9.82 -56.80 -1.93
C ALA A 51 8.38 -57.05 -1.43
N ARG A 52 8.30 -57.60 -0.23
CA ARG A 52 7.15 -57.71 0.66
C ARG A 52 6.35 -56.40 0.68
N PRO A 53 5.05 -56.37 0.30
CA PRO A 53 4.24 -55.18 0.55
C PRO A 53 3.98 -55.11 2.05
N ALA A 54 4.67 -54.17 2.71
CA ALA A 54 4.36 -53.79 4.07
C ALA A 54 2.92 -53.25 4.12
N ALA A 55 2.18 -53.78 5.09
CA ALA A 55 0.84 -53.40 5.43
C ALA A 55 0.71 -51.88 5.60
N GLY A 56 -0.37 -51.33 5.03
CA GLY A 56 -1.21 -50.36 5.72
C GLY A 56 -0.54 -49.06 6.19
N ALA A 57 0.13 -48.34 5.30
CA ALA A 57 0.05 -46.89 5.38
C ALA A 57 -1.17 -46.48 4.54
N VAL A 58 -2.32 -46.34 5.21
CA VAL A 58 -3.43 -45.56 4.66
C VAL A 58 -2.81 -44.22 4.25
N ALA A 59 -2.72 -43.97 2.95
CA ALA A 59 -2.38 -42.65 2.45
C ALA A 59 -3.33 -41.67 3.15
N PRO A 60 -2.83 -40.59 3.79
CA PRO A 60 -3.74 -39.58 4.30
C PRO A 60 -4.61 -39.16 3.11
N ALA A 61 -5.92 -39.29 3.27
CA ALA A 61 -6.90 -38.78 2.32
C ALA A 61 -6.48 -37.36 1.91
N PRO A 62 -6.69 -36.93 0.65
CA PRO A 62 -6.17 -35.66 0.15
C PRO A 62 -6.84 -34.50 0.91
N GLY A 63 -6.25 -34.11 2.03
CA GLY A 63 -6.68 -32.97 2.81
C GLY A 63 -6.27 -31.68 2.12
N ASP A 64 -7.17 -30.71 2.11
CA ASP A 64 -6.96 -29.29 1.79
C ASP A 64 -5.99 -28.63 2.81
N GLY A 65 -4.78 -29.14 2.92
CA GLY A 65 -3.81 -28.77 3.94
C GLY A 65 -3.08 -27.47 3.58
N LEU A 66 -3.07 -26.52 4.52
CA LEU A 66 -2.09 -25.46 4.57
C LEU A 66 -0.73 -26.10 4.88
N VAL A 67 0.24 -25.97 3.97
CA VAL A 67 1.61 -26.43 4.22
C VAL A 67 2.44 -25.23 4.62
N VAL A 68 3.02 -25.28 5.82
CA VAL A 68 3.90 -24.24 6.35
C VAL A 68 5.25 -24.89 6.60
N GLY A 69 6.30 -24.44 5.91
CA GLY A 69 7.68 -24.80 6.26
C GLY A 69 8.15 -23.99 7.46
N ASP A 70 9.25 -24.41 8.08
CA ASP A 70 9.82 -23.66 9.20
C ASP A 70 10.13 -22.21 8.78
N PRO A 71 9.51 -21.20 9.43
CA PRO A 71 9.69 -19.83 9.02
C PRO A 71 11.11 -19.38 9.35
N PRO A 72 11.81 -18.71 8.42
CA PRO A 72 13.16 -18.21 8.67
C PRO A 72 13.14 -17.21 9.84
N GLY A 73 14.24 -17.13 10.61
CA GLY A 73 14.34 -16.20 11.74
C GLY A 73 14.01 -14.74 11.37
N ALA A 74 14.35 -14.32 10.15
CA ALA A 74 13.99 -13.02 9.59
C ALA A 74 12.46 -12.79 9.51
N ALA A 75 11.67 -13.82 9.17
CA ALA A 75 10.21 -13.71 9.13
C ALA A 75 9.62 -13.52 10.55
N ARG A 76 10.19 -14.18 11.56
CA ARG A 76 9.79 -13.94 12.96
C ARG A 76 10.18 -12.55 13.42
N ALA A 77 11.36 -12.05 13.02
CA ALA A 77 11.81 -10.70 13.31
C ALA A 77 10.84 -9.63 12.72
N VAL A 78 10.32 -9.85 11.51
CA VAL A 78 9.24 -9.00 10.94
C VAL A 78 8.04 -8.97 11.88
N GLY A 79 7.61 -10.13 12.39
CA GLY A 79 6.51 -10.22 13.35
C GLY A 79 6.77 -9.43 14.63
N VAL A 80 7.97 -9.55 15.19
CA VAL A 80 8.39 -8.79 16.38
C VAL A 80 8.38 -7.28 16.10
N LEU A 81 8.89 -6.83 14.95
CA LEU A 81 8.89 -5.40 14.60
C LEU A 81 7.47 -4.83 14.50
N LEU A 82 6.52 -5.58 13.91
CA LEU A 82 5.11 -5.17 13.89
C LEU A 82 4.48 -5.14 15.29
N VAL A 83 4.83 -6.10 16.14
CA VAL A 83 4.40 -6.12 17.55
C VAL A 83 4.99 -4.96 18.34
N LEU A 84 6.18 -4.46 17.99
CA LEU A 84 6.76 -3.26 18.62
C LEU A 84 6.19 -1.96 18.04
N ALA A 85 5.92 -1.92 16.74
CA ALA A 85 5.30 -0.79 16.07
C ALA A 85 3.91 -0.47 16.63
N GLY A 86 3.13 -1.49 16.98
CA GLY A 86 1.80 -1.35 17.55
C GLY A 86 1.77 -0.53 18.85
N PRO A 87 2.42 -0.96 19.95
CA PRO A 87 2.53 -0.23 21.20
C PRO A 87 3.14 1.16 21.02
N ALA A 88 4.13 1.34 20.13
CA ALA A 88 4.65 2.67 19.82
C ALA A 88 3.55 3.57 19.22
N GLY A 89 2.75 3.05 18.29
CA GLY A 89 1.62 3.76 17.70
C GLY A 89 0.49 4.04 18.69
N VAL A 90 0.17 3.09 19.59
CA VAL A 90 -0.81 3.32 20.67
C VAL A 90 -0.30 4.36 21.65
N ALA A 91 0.96 4.24 22.08
CA ALA A 91 1.58 5.16 23.01
C ALA A 91 1.70 6.57 22.42
N ALA A 92 1.84 6.72 21.10
CA ALA A 92 1.85 8.01 20.42
C ALA A 92 0.55 8.81 20.57
N LEU A 93 -0.58 8.13 20.88
CA LEU A 93 -1.88 8.78 21.06
C LEU A 93 -2.02 9.55 22.38
N LEU A 94 -1.17 9.24 23.37
CA LEU A 94 -1.30 9.72 24.75
C LEU A 94 -0.56 11.03 25.05
N PRO A 95 0.76 11.16 24.78
CA PRO A 95 1.49 12.39 25.06
C PRO A 95 1.18 13.46 24.00
N THR A 96 1.53 14.70 24.33
CA THR A 96 1.46 15.84 23.41
C THR A 96 2.14 15.48 22.09
N TYR A 97 1.41 15.66 20.99
CA TYR A 97 1.86 15.32 19.65
C TYR A 97 2.69 16.47 19.09
N LEU A 98 2.10 17.66 18.99
CA LEU A 98 2.77 18.88 18.56
C LEU A 98 2.33 20.04 19.46
N VAL A 99 3.21 21.01 19.67
CA VAL A 99 2.84 22.31 20.23
C VAL A 99 2.95 23.35 19.12
N VAL A 100 1.83 23.95 18.76
CA VAL A 100 1.75 24.91 17.65
C VAL A 100 1.25 26.24 18.19
N GLY A 101 2.06 27.29 18.07
CA GLY A 101 1.70 28.61 18.60
C GLY A 101 1.42 28.63 20.12
N GLY A 102 2.04 27.73 20.88
CA GLY A 102 1.82 27.57 22.33
C GLY A 102 0.62 26.69 22.73
N ARG A 103 -0.11 26.13 21.76
CA ARG A 103 -1.25 25.24 22.00
C ARG A 103 -0.83 23.77 21.82
N GLU A 104 -1.12 22.96 22.82
CA GLU A 104 -0.83 21.52 22.79
C GLU A 104 -1.88 20.79 21.95
N LEU A 105 -1.43 20.10 20.91
CA LEU A 105 -2.25 19.22 20.08
C LEU A 105 -2.00 17.78 20.50
N ALA A 106 -3.08 17.04 20.76
CA ALA A 106 -3.04 15.61 21.01
C ALA A 106 -3.55 14.84 19.80
N LEU A 107 -2.88 13.72 19.46
CA LEU A 107 -3.34 12.82 18.41
C LEU A 107 -4.69 12.19 18.73
N ALA A 108 -5.11 12.11 19.99
CA ALA A 108 -6.42 11.62 20.41
C ALA A 108 -7.21 12.70 21.15
N GLY A 109 -7.80 13.65 20.42
CA GLY A 109 -8.68 14.69 20.97
C GLY A 109 -10.06 14.19 21.42
N GLY A 110 -10.31 12.87 21.42
CA GLY A 110 -11.59 12.27 21.83
C GLY A 110 -11.69 10.77 21.56
N LEU A 111 -12.77 10.12 22.02
CA LEU A 111 -12.98 8.66 21.93
C LEU A 111 -12.98 8.16 20.48
N GLY A 112 -13.65 8.87 19.57
CA GLY A 112 -13.63 8.53 18.13
C GLY A 112 -12.22 8.63 17.53
N GLY A 113 -11.43 9.60 18.00
CA GLY A 113 -10.04 9.77 17.60
C GLY A 113 -9.13 8.67 18.11
N ALA A 114 -9.34 8.24 19.36
CA ALA A 114 -8.66 7.09 19.93
C ALA A 114 -9.00 5.81 19.17
N LEU A 115 -10.28 5.54 18.91
CA LEU A 115 -10.71 4.34 18.18
C LEU A 115 -10.17 4.31 16.74
N ALA A 116 -10.21 5.43 16.02
CA ALA A 116 -9.62 5.54 14.69
C ALA A 116 -8.09 5.31 14.72
N GLY A 117 -7.41 5.90 15.71
CA GLY A 117 -5.97 5.75 15.93
C GLY A 117 -5.53 4.33 16.32
N LEU A 118 -6.45 3.49 16.82
CA LEU A 118 -6.16 2.12 17.23
C LEU A 118 -6.20 1.10 16.08
N VAL A 119 -6.85 1.41 14.96
CA VAL A 119 -7.08 0.45 13.86
C VAL A 119 -5.78 -0.12 13.30
N VAL A 120 -4.82 0.75 12.96
CA VAL A 120 -3.50 0.35 12.44
C VAL A 120 -2.66 -0.39 13.49
N PRO A 121 -2.41 0.14 14.69
CA PRO A 121 -1.54 -0.52 15.65
C PRO A 121 -2.10 -1.86 16.15
N LEU A 122 -3.41 -1.98 16.39
CA LEU A 122 -4.00 -3.25 16.81
C LEU A 122 -3.90 -4.31 15.71
N THR A 123 -4.10 -3.93 14.45
CA THR A 123 -3.92 -4.87 13.34
C THR A 123 -2.46 -5.29 13.19
N ALA A 124 -1.51 -4.34 13.34
CA ALA A 124 -0.08 -4.65 13.32
C ALA A 124 0.31 -5.62 14.44
N VAL A 125 -0.20 -5.45 15.67
CA VAL A 125 0.05 -6.40 16.78
C VAL A 125 -0.55 -7.76 16.47
N ALA A 126 -1.81 -7.82 16.00
CA ALA A 126 -2.48 -9.10 15.73
C ALA A 126 -1.76 -9.91 14.64
N VAL A 127 -1.41 -9.26 13.52
CA VAL A 127 -0.68 -9.88 12.42
C VAL A 127 0.75 -10.22 12.84
N GLY A 128 1.42 -9.28 13.51
CA GLY A 128 2.80 -9.42 13.98
C GLY A 128 2.98 -10.55 14.99
N ALA A 129 2.06 -10.69 15.95
CA ALA A 129 2.10 -11.76 16.95
C ALA A 129 1.89 -13.13 16.30
N GLY A 130 0.97 -13.23 15.34
CA GLY A 130 0.80 -14.43 14.52
C GLY A 130 2.09 -14.81 13.79
N LEU A 131 2.72 -13.84 13.13
CA LEU A 131 3.95 -14.05 12.37
C LEU A 131 5.16 -14.37 13.27
N ALA A 132 5.29 -13.72 14.43
CA ALA A 132 6.33 -13.99 15.42
C ALA A 132 6.21 -15.40 15.99
N ALA A 133 4.97 -15.87 16.20
CA ALA A 133 4.67 -17.25 16.55
C ALA A 133 4.84 -18.25 15.39
N GLY A 134 5.28 -17.79 14.22
CA GLY A 134 5.49 -18.63 13.03
C GLY A 134 4.21 -19.04 12.31
N ARG A 135 3.07 -18.41 12.61
CA ARG A 135 1.77 -18.74 12.00
C ARG A 135 1.58 -17.97 10.71
N VAL A 136 1.12 -18.68 9.68
CA VAL A 136 0.72 -18.15 8.38
C VAL A 136 1.72 -17.12 7.81
N PRO A 137 3.01 -17.49 7.65
CA PRO A 137 4.07 -16.51 7.47
C PRO A 137 3.89 -15.65 6.22
N ARG A 138 3.41 -16.17 5.09
CA ARG A 138 3.18 -15.33 3.88
C ARG A 138 2.05 -14.32 4.03
N PHE A 139 1.07 -14.55 4.90
CA PHE A 139 0.05 -13.53 5.23
C PHE A 139 0.71 -12.36 5.97
N GLY A 140 1.46 -12.65 7.01
CA GLY A 140 2.14 -11.63 7.80
C GLY A 140 3.20 -10.86 7.00
N LEU A 141 3.99 -11.56 6.18
CA LEU A 141 4.98 -10.92 5.31
C LEU A 141 4.33 -10.05 4.22
N ALA A 142 3.19 -10.46 3.67
CA ALA A 142 2.48 -9.65 2.69
C ALA A 142 1.90 -8.38 3.32
N TYR A 143 1.30 -8.51 4.51
CA TYR A 143 0.84 -7.37 5.30
C TYR A 143 2.00 -6.42 5.63
N ALA A 144 3.13 -6.94 6.10
CA ALA A 144 4.32 -6.13 6.43
C ALA A 144 4.92 -5.45 5.19
N GLY A 145 5.02 -6.15 4.06
CA GLY A 145 5.58 -5.62 2.82
C GLY A 145 4.75 -4.46 2.26
N VAL A 146 3.43 -4.67 2.14
CA VAL A 146 2.50 -3.63 1.66
C VAL A 146 2.39 -2.50 2.68
N GLY A 147 2.20 -2.84 3.96
CA GLY A 147 2.12 -1.86 5.06
C GLY A 147 3.40 -1.03 5.22
N GLY A 148 4.57 -1.61 5.03
CA GLY A 148 5.86 -0.91 5.06
C GLY A 148 6.02 0.09 3.91
N ALA A 149 5.55 -0.25 2.70
CA ALA A 149 5.53 0.67 1.58
C ALA A 149 4.58 1.87 1.82
N LEU A 150 3.40 1.61 2.38
CA LEU A 150 2.45 2.65 2.79
C LEU A 150 3.01 3.52 3.92
N ALA A 151 3.64 2.89 4.93
CA ALA A 151 4.24 3.56 6.07
C ALA A 151 5.40 4.50 5.67
N LEU A 152 6.12 4.20 4.58
CA LEU A 152 7.18 5.08 4.08
C LEU A 152 6.62 6.44 3.65
N GLY A 153 5.52 6.44 2.90
CA GLY A 153 4.84 7.68 2.49
C GLY A 153 4.31 8.46 3.70
N ALA A 154 3.65 7.76 4.63
CA ALA A 154 3.17 8.33 5.87
C ALA A 154 4.31 8.91 6.73
N MET A 155 5.47 8.25 6.80
CA MET A 155 6.64 8.70 7.55
C MET A 155 7.21 10.01 7.00
N LEU A 156 7.27 10.19 5.68
CA LEU A 156 7.75 11.45 5.10
C LEU A 156 6.78 12.62 5.37
N ILE A 157 5.47 12.35 5.32
CA ILE A 157 4.45 13.34 5.71
C ILE A 157 4.62 13.71 7.19
N GLU A 158 4.85 12.72 8.04
CA GLU A 158 5.02 12.89 9.48
C GLU A 158 6.30 13.67 9.82
N VAL A 159 7.40 13.37 9.14
CA VAL A 159 8.68 14.10 9.26
C VAL A 159 8.52 15.56 8.82
N TYR A 160 7.77 15.81 7.75
CA TYR A 160 7.48 17.17 7.30
C TYR A 160 6.72 17.97 8.37
N ARG A 161 5.65 17.40 8.95
CA ARG A 161 4.85 18.04 10.01
C ARG A 161 5.70 18.48 11.20
N GLY A 162 6.71 17.69 11.58
CA GLY A 162 7.60 18.01 12.69
C GLY A 162 8.78 18.93 12.35
N SER A 163 9.10 19.16 11.08
CA SER A 163 10.37 19.81 10.68
C SER A 163 10.23 21.17 9.99
N THR A 164 9.16 21.44 9.23
CA THR A 164 9.14 22.59 8.29
C THR A 164 7.95 23.53 8.39
N SER A 165 7.06 23.35 9.38
CA SER A 165 5.93 24.26 9.63
C SER A 165 6.33 25.53 10.41
N THR A 166 7.48 26.13 10.04
CA THR A 166 8.03 27.37 10.64
C THR A 166 8.48 28.40 9.60
N VAL A 167 8.50 28.04 8.32
CA VAL A 167 9.09 28.88 7.25
C VAL A 167 8.05 29.78 6.57
N ARG A 168 6.75 29.49 6.71
CA ARG A 168 5.65 30.39 6.34
C ARG A 168 4.57 30.33 7.42
N PRO A 169 4.30 31.44 8.14
CA PRO A 169 3.10 31.54 8.97
C PRO A 169 1.88 31.27 8.10
N GLY A 170 1.16 30.18 8.40
CA GLY A 170 0.00 29.75 7.67
C GLY A 170 -1.10 29.31 8.63
N ILE A 171 -2.31 29.19 8.11
CA ILE A 171 -3.40 28.51 8.80
C ILE A 171 -3.35 27.06 8.29
N GLU A 172 -3.05 26.12 9.18
CA GLU A 172 -3.00 24.68 8.88
C GLU A 172 -3.99 23.94 9.78
N VAL A 173 -4.49 22.79 9.32
CA VAL A 173 -5.27 21.88 10.17
C VAL A 173 -4.39 20.73 10.61
N LEU A 174 -4.14 20.65 11.92
CA LEU A 174 -3.28 19.66 12.56
C LEU A 174 -4.06 18.96 13.67
N ALA A 175 -4.13 17.63 13.61
CA ALA A 175 -4.86 16.80 14.57
C ALA A 175 -6.35 17.19 14.76
N GLY A 176 -6.98 17.74 13.72
CA GLY A 176 -8.37 18.19 13.72
C GLY A 176 -8.59 19.63 14.19
N GLU A 177 -7.53 20.35 14.59
CA GLU A 177 -7.62 21.76 14.97
C GLU A 177 -7.01 22.67 13.90
N ARG A 178 -7.67 23.80 13.63
CA ARG A 178 -7.16 24.89 12.80
C ARG A 178 -6.18 25.72 13.63
N VAL A 179 -4.91 25.76 13.23
CA VAL A 179 -3.87 26.46 13.99
C VAL A 179 -3.03 27.37 13.11
N LEU A 180 -2.68 28.54 13.65
CA LEU A 180 -1.73 29.46 13.05
C LEU A 180 -0.30 28.95 13.32
N THR A 181 0.38 28.43 12.31
CA THR A 181 1.71 27.85 12.41
C THR A 181 2.80 28.92 12.40
N SER A 182 2.90 29.68 13.49
CA SER A 182 4.01 30.62 13.73
C SER A 182 5.25 29.94 14.32
N SER A 183 5.07 28.84 15.05
CA SER A 183 6.13 27.96 15.57
C SER A 183 5.58 26.56 15.81
N VAL A 184 6.39 25.53 15.57
CA VAL A 184 6.05 24.12 15.82
C VAL A 184 7.14 23.47 16.67
N GLN A 185 6.73 22.84 17.78
CA GLN A 185 7.60 22.06 18.65
C GLN A 185 7.10 20.61 18.67
N THR A 186 8.02 19.66 18.50
CA THR A 186 7.70 18.24 18.52
C THR A 186 7.56 17.73 19.95
N GLY A 187 6.43 17.08 20.24
CA GLY A 187 6.20 16.42 21.52
C GLY A 187 6.60 14.95 21.50
N GLY A 188 6.46 14.25 22.64
CA GLY A 188 6.75 12.83 22.76
C GLY A 188 5.90 11.95 21.84
N GLY A 189 4.66 12.38 21.53
CA GLY A 189 3.74 11.64 20.67
C GLY A 189 4.22 11.57 19.23
N TRP A 190 4.80 12.65 18.74
CA TRP A 190 5.38 12.70 17.40
C TRP A 190 6.55 11.74 17.24
N TRP A 191 7.48 11.69 18.21
CA TRP A 191 8.61 10.77 18.16
C TRP A 191 8.18 9.29 18.20
N LEU A 192 7.17 8.98 19.02
CA LEU A 192 6.59 7.63 19.08
C LEU A 192 5.91 7.24 17.76
N GLN A 193 5.21 8.19 17.12
CA GLN A 193 4.59 7.98 15.81
C GLN A 193 5.63 7.74 14.72
N VAL A 194 6.70 8.55 14.67
CA VAL A 194 7.82 8.36 13.75
C VAL A 194 8.49 7.00 13.98
N ALA A 195 8.71 6.61 15.24
CA ALA A 195 9.28 5.31 15.58
C ALA A 195 8.39 4.14 15.13
N ALA A 196 7.08 4.24 15.33
CA ALA A 196 6.11 3.23 14.88
C ALA A 196 6.15 3.05 13.35
N LEU A 197 6.19 4.16 12.60
CA LEU A 197 6.28 4.14 11.14
C LEU A 197 7.63 3.58 10.67
N ALA A 198 8.74 4.00 11.27
CA ALA A 198 10.07 3.49 10.96
C ALA A 198 10.18 1.97 11.19
N LEU A 199 9.66 1.46 12.31
CA LEU A 199 9.60 0.02 12.60
C LEU A 199 8.79 -0.73 11.54
N THR A 200 7.67 -0.15 11.09
CA THR A 200 6.81 -0.73 10.03
C THR A 200 7.52 -0.76 8.68
N VAL A 201 8.28 0.30 8.34
CA VAL A 201 9.12 0.35 7.13
C VAL A 201 10.20 -0.73 7.16
N VAL A 202 10.93 -0.86 8.28
CA VAL A 202 11.97 -1.89 8.45
C VAL A 202 11.35 -3.29 8.37
N ALA A 203 10.18 -3.49 8.97
CA ALA A 203 9.43 -4.75 8.85
C ALA A 203 9.10 -5.07 7.38
N GLY A 204 8.69 -4.08 6.59
CA GLY A 204 8.44 -4.25 5.15
C GLY A 204 9.68 -4.63 4.35
N VAL A 205 10.83 -3.99 4.62
CA VAL A 205 12.12 -4.33 3.98
C VAL A 205 12.53 -5.77 4.31
N LEU A 206 12.46 -6.17 5.59
CA LEU A 206 12.76 -7.53 6.01
C LEU A 206 11.74 -8.54 5.44
N ALA A 207 10.49 -8.13 5.26
CA ALA A 207 9.48 -8.97 4.65
C ALA A 207 9.78 -9.27 3.18
N ALA A 208 10.18 -8.25 2.42
CA ALA A 208 10.64 -8.43 1.05
C ALA A 208 11.87 -9.34 0.98
N ALA A 209 12.86 -9.14 1.86
CA ALA A 209 14.08 -9.93 1.91
C ALA A 209 13.86 -11.41 2.30
N SER A 210 12.86 -11.69 3.14
CA SER A 210 12.53 -13.04 3.62
C SER A 210 11.49 -13.76 2.76
N TRP A 211 10.87 -13.06 1.79
CA TRP A 211 9.79 -13.58 0.95
C TRP A 211 10.17 -14.90 0.28
N ASN A 212 11.26 -14.92 -0.48
CA ASN A 212 11.67 -16.10 -1.25
C ASN A 212 12.17 -17.27 -0.39
N ARG A 213 12.55 -17.01 0.87
CA ARG A 213 13.01 -18.05 1.82
C ARG A 213 11.86 -18.68 2.61
N THR A 214 10.68 -18.09 2.56
CA THR A 214 9.53 -18.52 3.36
C THR A 214 8.69 -19.51 2.57
N VAL A 215 8.59 -20.75 3.03
CA VAL A 215 7.76 -21.77 2.37
C VAL A 215 6.36 -21.76 2.99
N MET A 216 5.35 -21.44 2.19
CA MET A 216 3.95 -21.62 2.56
C MET A 216 3.12 -21.87 1.31
N GLU A 217 2.38 -22.97 1.30
CA GLU A 217 1.44 -23.31 0.23
C GLU A 217 0.03 -23.36 0.79
N ASP A 218 -0.92 -22.74 0.09
CA ASP A 218 -2.35 -22.81 0.37
C ASP A 218 -3.03 -23.37 -0.88
N ARG A 219 -3.73 -24.50 -0.75
CA ARG A 219 -4.53 -25.12 -1.83
C ARG A 219 -5.83 -24.35 -2.15
N GLY A 220 -6.08 -23.24 -1.43
CA GLY A 220 -7.20 -22.34 -1.64
C GLY A 220 -7.39 -21.93 -3.11
N ALA A 221 -8.63 -22.03 -3.58
CA ALA A 221 -9.01 -21.80 -4.98
C ALA A 221 -9.19 -20.32 -5.33
N LEU A 222 -8.20 -19.48 -5.01
CA LEU A 222 -8.29 -18.08 -5.39
C LEU A 222 -8.15 -17.89 -6.90
N ASP A 223 -7.44 -18.80 -7.58
CA ASP A 223 -7.00 -18.65 -8.97
C ASP A 223 -8.13 -18.29 -9.96
N PRO A 224 -9.34 -18.89 -9.92
CA PRO A 224 -10.46 -18.47 -10.78
C PRO A 224 -10.99 -17.06 -10.49
N ALA A 225 -10.92 -16.61 -9.23
CA ALA A 225 -11.43 -15.30 -8.81
C ALA A 225 -10.38 -14.17 -8.90
N ARG A 226 -9.09 -14.50 -9.09
CA ARG A 226 -8.00 -13.51 -9.14
C ARG A 226 -8.22 -12.39 -10.16
N PRO A 227 -8.69 -12.65 -11.40
CA PRO A 227 -8.92 -11.56 -12.35
C PRO A 227 -9.99 -10.58 -11.87
N GLY A 228 -11.08 -11.09 -11.30
CA GLY A 228 -12.16 -10.27 -10.75
C GLY A 228 -11.71 -9.45 -9.54
N LEU A 229 -10.97 -10.08 -8.61
CA LEU A 229 -10.39 -9.38 -7.46
C LEU A 229 -9.35 -8.33 -7.89
N ALA A 230 -8.55 -8.62 -8.91
CA ALA A 230 -7.59 -7.66 -9.46
C ALA A 230 -8.30 -6.47 -10.13
N GLY A 231 -9.33 -6.71 -10.93
CA GLY A 231 -10.13 -5.64 -11.52
C GLY A 231 -10.76 -4.74 -10.45
N ALA A 232 -11.40 -5.33 -9.44
CA ALA A 232 -11.99 -4.59 -8.33
C ALA A 232 -10.94 -3.81 -7.54
N ALA A 233 -9.79 -4.42 -7.24
CA ALA A 233 -8.71 -3.77 -6.50
C ALA A 233 -8.11 -2.60 -7.27
N VAL A 234 -7.94 -2.70 -8.59
CA VAL A 234 -7.46 -1.58 -9.42
C VAL A 234 -8.43 -0.41 -9.37
N VAL A 235 -9.73 -0.67 -9.56
CA VAL A 235 -10.76 0.39 -9.50
C VAL A 235 -10.77 1.05 -8.12
N LEU A 236 -10.72 0.26 -7.04
CA LEU A 236 -10.64 0.80 -5.68
C LEU A 236 -9.33 1.55 -5.44
N GLY A 237 -8.21 1.12 -6.02
CA GLY A 237 -6.91 1.77 -5.88
C GLY A 237 -6.93 3.16 -6.51
N VAL A 238 -7.46 3.26 -7.73
CA VAL A 238 -7.63 4.54 -8.42
C VAL A 238 -8.60 5.45 -7.66
N LEU A 239 -9.75 4.94 -7.24
CA LEU A 239 -10.72 5.70 -6.43
C LEU A 239 -10.06 6.23 -5.15
N THR A 240 -9.32 5.39 -4.43
CA THR A 240 -8.63 5.78 -3.20
C THR A 240 -7.61 6.89 -3.46
N VAL A 241 -6.82 6.78 -4.53
CA VAL A 241 -5.84 7.82 -4.89
C VAL A 241 -6.54 9.14 -5.23
N LEU A 242 -7.66 9.10 -5.96
CA LEU A 242 -8.46 10.29 -6.25
C LEU A 242 -9.01 10.92 -4.97
N CYS A 243 -9.49 10.11 -4.02
CA CYS A 243 -9.96 10.60 -2.73
C CYS A 243 -8.82 11.11 -1.83
N LEU A 244 -7.61 10.56 -1.92
CA LEU A 244 -6.43 11.05 -1.20
C LEU A 244 -5.87 12.36 -1.78
N ALA A 245 -6.21 12.69 -3.02
CA ALA A 245 -5.74 13.92 -3.67
C ALA A 245 -6.30 15.18 -3.00
N LEU A 246 -7.49 15.08 -2.40
CA LEU A 246 -8.22 16.16 -1.75
C LEU A 246 -8.30 15.92 -0.23
N PRO A 247 -8.46 16.99 0.58
CA PRO A 247 -8.62 16.85 2.03
C PRO A 247 -9.91 16.09 2.38
N ALA A 248 -9.83 15.25 3.42
CA ALA A 248 -10.96 14.42 3.87
C ALA A 248 -11.98 15.18 4.74
N ALA A 249 -11.54 16.27 5.36
CA ALA A 249 -12.35 17.27 6.04
C ALA A 249 -11.77 18.64 5.66
N ASP A 250 -12.62 19.64 5.40
CA ASP A 250 -12.19 20.96 4.90
C ASP A 250 -13.02 22.10 5.50
N VAL A 251 -12.54 23.32 5.37
CA VAL A 251 -13.24 24.52 5.85
C VAL A 251 -14.24 24.96 4.77
N PRO A 252 -15.53 25.17 5.11
CA PRO A 252 -16.51 25.59 4.11
C PRO A 252 -16.20 27.00 3.59
N ASP A 253 -16.42 27.16 2.28
CA ASP A 253 -16.27 28.46 1.62
C ASP A 253 -17.20 29.50 2.23
N ARG A 254 -16.70 30.74 2.36
CA ARG A 254 -17.51 31.84 2.90
C ARG A 254 -18.11 32.65 1.77
N ILE A 255 -19.44 32.75 1.74
CA ILE A 255 -20.12 33.70 0.86
C ILE A 255 -20.10 35.07 1.53
N VAL A 256 -19.40 36.03 0.91
CA VAL A 256 -19.31 37.41 1.38
C VAL A 256 -19.94 38.31 0.33
N ALA A 257 -20.88 39.15 0.74
CA ALA A 257 -21.41 40.20 -0.13
C ALA A 257 -20.33 41.27 -0.32
N ASP A 258 -19.91 41.49 -1.56
CA ASP A 258 -18.99 42.56 -1.91
C ASP A 258 -19.68 43.91 -1.67
N PRO A 259 -19.20 44.74 -0.73
CA PRO A 259 -19.85 46.01 -0.39
C PRO A 259 -19.78 47.03 -1.54
N SER A 260 -18.91 46.83 -2.53
CA SER A 260 -18.74 47.73 -3.66
C SER A 260 -19.64 47.39 -4.86
N THR A 261 -19.98 46.10 -5.05
CA THR A 261 -20.78 45.64 -6.19
C THR A 261 -22.15 45.08 -5.79
N GLY A 262 -22.37 44.78 -4.50
CA GLY A 262 -23.59 44.15 -3.98
C GLY A 262 -23.75 42.68 -4.38
N LEU A 263 -22.74 42.09 -5.03
CA LEU A 263 -22.75 40.69 -5.46
C LEU A 263 -22.19 39.79 -4.35
N GLU A 264 -22.76 38.60 -4.23
CA GLU A 264 -22.21 37.54 -3.39
C GLU A 264 -20.98 36.94 -4.06
N VAL A 265 -19.83 37.01 -3.37
CA VAL A 265 -18.56 36.44 -3.81
C VAL A 265 -18.19 35.32 -2.86
N VAL A 266 -17.81 34.17 -3.43
CA VAL A 266 -17.28 33.03 -2.68
C VAL A 266 -15.82 33.31 -2.37
N VAL A 267 -15.49 33.38 -1.08
CA VAL A 267 -14.13 33.57 -0.58
C VAL A 267 -13.65 32.24 -0.01
N GLU A 268 -12.69 31.63 -0.73
CA GLU A 268 -11.99 30.43 -0.27
C GLU A 268 -11.26 30.73 1.04
N GLN A 269 -11.49 29.90 2.05
CA GLN A 269 -10.79 30.01 3.32
C GLN A 269 -9.54 29.12 3.30
N PRO A 270 -8.42 29.55 3.92
CA PRO A 270 -7.26 28.68 4.07
C PRO A 270 -7.63 27.48 4.95
N GLY A 271 -7.58 26.28 4.36
CA GLY A 271 -7.95 25.00 4.97
C GLY A 271 -6.82 23.94 4.91
N PRO A 272 -7.11 22.68 5.27
CA PRO A 272 -6.17 21.57 5.17
C PRO A 272 -5.67 21.36 3.73
N GLN A 273 -4.34 21.31 3.57
CA GLN A 273 -3.71 21.20 2.26
C GLN A 273 -4.01 19.87 1.57
N ALA A 274 -4.48 19.99 0.33
CA ALA A 274 -4.60 18.88 -0.61
C ALA A 274 -3.23 18.24 -0.89
N LEU A 275 -3.22 17.01 -1.43
CA LEU A 275 -1.98 16.26 -1.64
C LEU A 275 -0.96 17.02 -2.51
N LEU A 276 -1.47 17.71 -3.55
CA LEU A 276 -0.67 18.44 -4.54
C LEU A 276 -0.26 19.84 -4.08
N GLU A 277 -0.91 20.36 -3.04
CA GLU A 277 -0.62 21.69 -2.47
C GLU A 277 0.50 21.64 -1.43
N ARG A 278 0.81 20.44 -0.93
CA ARG A 278 1.88 20.22 0.05
C ARG A 278 3.24 20.52 -0.59
N PRO A 279 4.15 21.22 0.09
CA PRO A 279 5.50 21.42 -0.41
C PRO A 279 6.47 20.33 0.08
N GLY A 280 7.56 20.13 -0.67
CA GLY A 280 8.73 19.36 -0.24
C GLY A 280 8.47 17.89 0.10
N LEU A 281 8.85 17.47 1.31
CA LEU A 281 8.76 16.07 1.76
C LEU A 281 7.31 15.57 1.90
N ALA A 282 6.36 16.44 2.21
CA ALA A 282 4.96 16.04 2.33
C ALA A 282 4.33 15.71 0.97
N LEU A 283 4.72 16.42 -0.10
CA LEU A 283 4.32 16.05 -1.47
C LEU A 283 4.89 14.68 -1.85
N LEU A 284 6.20 14.49 -1.63
CA LEU A 284 6.87 13.22 -1.93
C LEU A 284 6.24 12.08 -1.14
N GLY A 285 5.99 12.27 0.16
CA GLY A 285 5.31 11.30 1.02
C GLY A 285 3.90 11.00 0.54
N GLY A 286 3.16 12.02 0.11
CA GLY A 286 1.84 11.89 -0.49
C GLY A 286 1.83 11.08 -1.78
N LEU A 287 2.73 11.39 -2.71
CA LEU A 287 2.89 10.66 -3.97
C LEU A 287 3.35 9.21 -3.74
N LEU A 288 4.26 8.98 -2.79
CA LEU A 288 4.68 7.63 -2.40
C LEU A 288 3.54 6.83 -1.77
N LEU A 289 2.73 7.46 -0.90
CA LEU A 289 1.56 6.81 -0.32
C LEU A 289 0.53 6.45 -1.41
N ALA A 290 0.20 7.39 -2.29
CA ALA A 290 -0.72 7.16 -3.41
C ALA A 290 -0.21 6.05 -4.34
N GLY A 291 1.08 6.10 -4.71
CA GLY A 291 1.73 5.07 -5.51
C GLY A 291 1.74 3.70 -4.81
N ALA A 292 2.01 3.65 -3.51
CA ALA A 292 2.01 2.43 -2.72
C ALA A 292 0.60 1.84 -2.56
N VAL A 293 -0.44 2.66 -2.41
CA VAL A 293 -1.84 2.21 -2.44
C VAL A 293 -2.15 1.57 -3.80
N LEU A 294 -1.88 2.27 -4.89
CA LEU A 294 -2.17 1.76 -6.23
C LEU A 294 -1.41 0.46 -6.53
N LEU A 295 -0.10 0.45 -6.27
CA LEU A 295 0.74 -0.73 -6.45
C LEU A 295 0.32 -1.87 -5.52
N GLY A 296 0.04 -1.60 -4.25
CA GLY A 296 -0.43 -2.59 -3.29
C GLY A 296 -1.75 -3.22 -3.73
N SER A 297 -2.65 -2.43 -4.30
CA SER A 297 -3.95 -2.88 -4.83
C SER A 297 -3.80 -3.78 -6.05
N VAL A 298 -2.84 -3.48 -6.94
CA VAL A 298 -2.51 -4.31 -8.10
C VAL A 298 -1.77 -5.59 -7.69
N LEU A 299 -0.81 -5.48 -6.78
CA LEU A 299 0.08 -6.57 -6.41
C LEU A 299 -0.59 -7.58 -5.48
N ALA A 300 -1.39 -7.15 -4.51
CA ALA A 300 -2.05 -8.03 -3.54
C ALA A 300 -2.75 -9.25 -4.18
N PRO A 301 -3.64 -9.11 -5.19
CA PRO A 301 -4.30 -10.26 -5.81
C PRO A 301 -3.35 -11.16 -6.62
N SER A 302 -2.15 -10.69 -6.97
CA SER A 302 -1.13 -11.49 -7.65
C SER A 302 -0.28 -12.33 -6.68
N LEU A 303 -0.27 -11.99 -5.38
CA LEU A 303 0.54 -12.68 -4.40
C LEU A 303 0.08 -14.14 -4.22
N ARG A 304 1.06 -15.05 -4.24
CA ARG A 304 0.87 -16.46 -3.93
C ARG A 304 1.58 -16.79 -2.62
N PRO A 305 0.97 -17.62 -1.75
CA PRO A 305 -0.35 -18.28 -1.88
C PRO A 305 -1.54 -17.35 -1.51
N ARG A 306 -2.80 -17.83 -1.53
CA ARG A 306 -4.03 -17.01 -1.25
C ARG A 306 -3.93 -16.14 0.00
N LEU A 307 -3.42 -16.69 1.11
CA LEU A 307 -3.28 -15.95 2.37
C LEU A 307 -2.32 -14.76 2.25
N ALA A 308 -1.37 -14.75 1.31
CA ALA A 308 -0.59 -13.57 1.00
C ALA A 308 -1.45 -12.44 0.42
N ALA A 309 -2.37 -12.76 -0.50
CA ALA A 309 -3.29 -11.76 -1.06
C ALA A 309 -4.19 -11.16 0.03
N VAL A 310 -4.67 -11.98 0.96
CA VAL A 310 -5.44 -11.52 2.14
C VAL A 310 -4.60 -10.56 3.00
N GLY A 311 -3.33 -10.88 3.26
CA GLY A 311 -2.44 -10.01 4.04
C GLY A 311 -2.19 -8.67 3.35
N GLY A 312 -1.96 -8.69 2.03
CA GLY A 312 -1.79 -7.47 1.23
C GLY A 312 -3.06 -6.59 1.21
N PHE A 313 -4.24 -7.19 0.99
CA PHE A 313 -5.50 -6.45 1.04
C PHE A 313 -5.80 -5.90 2.44
N LEU A 314 -5.51 -6.64 3.49
CA LEU A 314 -5.70 -6.17 4.86
C LEU A 314 -4.85 -4.93 5.15
N ALA A 315 -3.59 -4.90 4.69
CA ALA A 315 -2.73 -3.72 4.87
C ALA A 315 -3.33 -2.48 4.19
N VAL A 316 -3.77 -2.59 2.93
CA VAL A 316 -4.43 -1.49 2.22
C VAL A 316 -5.73 -1.09 2.92
N ALA A 317 -6.57 -2.07 3.29
CA ALA A 317 -7.86 -1.83 3.95
C ALA A 317 -7.70 -0.99 5.22
N VAL A 318 -6.80 -1.39 6.10
CA VAL A 318 -6.56 -0.76 7.40
C VAL A 318 -6.01 0.66 7.23
N THR A 319 -5.08 0.87 6.29
CA THR A 319 -4.53 2.21 6.02
C THR A 319 -5.58 3.15 5.44
N VAL A 320 -6.37 2.69 4.47
CA VAL A 320 -7.42 3.51 3.83
C VAL A 320 -8.57 3.80 4.81
N LEU A 321 -8.98 2.80 5.58
CA LEU A 321 -10.01 2.97 6.61
C LEU A 321 -9.54 3.93 7.70
N ALA A 322 -8.28 3.85 8.14
CA ALA A 322 -7.72 4.78 9.11
C ALA A 322 -7.70 6.23 8.57
N ALA A 323 -7.40 6.43 7.28
CA ALA A 323 -7.46 7.74 6.64
C ALA A 323 -8.90 8.30 6.60
N GLY A 324 -9.88 7.49 6.21
CA GLY A 324 -11.29 7.88 6.18
C GLY A 324 -11.86 8.18 7.58
N LEU A 325 -11.54 7.34 8.57
CA LEU A 325 -11.93 7.55 9.97
C LEU A 325 -11.26 8.78 10.58
N GLY A 326 -10.02 9.09 10.17
CA GLY A 326 -9.33 10.32 10.55
C GLY A 326 -10.10 11.56 10.09
N GLY A 327 -10.47 11.62 8.80
CA GLY A 327 -11.26 12.73 8.26
C GLY A 327 -12.64 12.88 8.91
N LEU A 328 -13.35 11.76 9.13
CA LEU A 328 -14.63 11.79 9.85
C LEU A 328 -14.48 12.32 11.27
N ARG A 329 -13.43 11.90 11.97
CA ARG A 329 -13.15 12.37 13.33
C ARG A 329 -12.82 13.86 13.33
N ASP A 330 -12.02 14.35 12.38
CA ASP A 330 -11.66 15.76 12.30
C ASP A 330 -12.91 16.63 12.06
N ALA A 331 -13.83 16.20 11.20
CA ALA A 331 -15.11 16.89 10.97
C ALA A 331 -16.08 16.84 12.17
N VAL A 332 -16.07 15.75 12.96
CA VAL A 332 -16.93 15.63 14.15
C VAL A 332 -16.36 16.41 15.35
N ALA A 333 -15.04 16.53 15.44
CA ALA A 333 -14.38 17.16 16.57
C ALA A 333 -14.27 18.69 16.44
N SER A 334 -14.46 19.24 15.24
CA SER A 334 -14.32 20.66 14.96
C SER A 334 -15.55 21.21 14.24
N ASP A 335 -16.20 22.20 14.85
CA ASP A 335 -17.32 22.93 14.24
C ASP A 335 -16.88 23.78 13.02
N GLU A 336 -15.58 23.89 12.77
CA GLU A 336 -15.00 24.61 11.62
C GLU A 336 -14.75 23.72 10.39
N LEU A 337 -14.90 22.39 10.52
CA LEU A 337 -14.56 21.43 9.48
C LEU A 337 -15.78 20.62 9.02
N ASP A 338 -16.05 20.65 7.73
CA ASP A 338 -17.06 19.81 7.11
C ASP A 338 -16.45 18.54 6.52
N TRP A 339 -17.16 17.42 6.65
CA TRP A 339 -16.74 16.16 6.07
C TRP A 339 -16.92 16.18 4.54
N THR A 340 -15.84 15.95 3.80
CA THR A 340 -15.86 16.11 2.35
C THR A 340 -16.30 14.84 1.61
N VAL A 341 -16.72 14.99 0.35
CA VAL A 341 -17.00 13.84 -0.54
C VAL A 341 -15.79 12.91 -0.69
N PRO A 342 -14.55 13.42 -0.89
CA PRO A 342 -13.33 12.61 -0.78
C PRO A 342 -13.19 11.84 0.54
N GLY A 343 -13.49 12.46 1.68
CA GLY A 343 -13.48 11.79 2.99
C GLY A 343 -14.45 10.61 3.08
N ALA A 344 -15.69 10.80 2.61
CA ALA A 344 -16.66 9.72 2.49
C ALA A 344 -16.21 8.62 1.51
N GLY A 345 -15.59 9.01 0.40
CA GLY A 345 -14.99 8.11 -0.57
C GLY A 345 -13.88 7.22 0.02
N LEU A 346 -13.02 7.76 0.89
CA LEU A 346 -12.00 6.98 1.60
C LEU A 346 -12.63 5.95 2.55
N LEU A 347 -13.66 6.34 3.30
CA LEU A 347 -14.36 5.42 4.19
C LEU A 347 -15.00 4.27 3.40
N ALA A 348 -15.70 4.58 2.31
CA ALA A 348 -16.31 3.59 1.44
C ALA A 348 -15.27 2.67 0.78
N ALA A 349 -14.16 3.23 0.30
CA ALA A 349 -13.07 2.45 -0.27
C ALA A 349 -12.41 1.52 0.75
N GLY A 350 -12.18 2.00 1.99
CA GLY A 350 -11.65 1.20 3.09
C GLY A 350 -12.55 0.00 3.40
N LEU A 351 -13.86 0.22 3.50
CA LEU A 351 -14.85 -0.84 3.69
C LEU A 351 -14.89 -1.84 2.51
N ALA A 352 -14.77 -1.35 1.27
CA ALA A 352 -14.69 -2.19 0.09
C ALA A 352 -13.42 -3.06 0.08
N TYR A 353 -12.27 -2.55 0.55
CA TYR A 353 -11.07 -3.36 0.74
C TYR A 353 -11.22 -4.40 1.86
N VAL A 354 -11.94 -4.09 2.94
CA VAL A 354 -12.31 -5.09 3.96
C VAL A 354 -13.13 -6.20 3.32
N LEU A 355 -14.11 -5.87 2.48
CA LEU A 355 -14.90 -6.84 1.74
C LEU A 355 -14.03 -7.71 0.82
N LEU A 356 -13.10 -7.11 0.05
CA LEU A 356 -12.15 -7.87 -0.78
C LEU A 356 -11.26 -8.79 0.07
N THR A 357 -10.81 -8.34 1.24
CA THR A 357 -10.03 -9.14 2.20
C THR A 357 -10.82 -10.37 2.65
N VAL A 358 -12.08 -10.18 3.04
CA VAL A 358 -12.98 -11.25 3.48
C VAL A 358 -13.32 -12.20 2.34
N LEU A 359 -13.62 -11.70 1.14
CA LEU A 359 -13.88 -12.51 -0.04
C LEU A 359 -12.65 -13.36 -0.40
N ALA A 360 -11.47 -12.75 -0.46
CA ALA A 360 -10.21 -13.47 -0.71
C ALA A 360 -9.94 -14.55 0.34
N TRP A 361 -10.35 -14.35 1.60
CA TRP A 361 -10.23 -15.34 2.67
C TRP A 361 -11.28 -16.47 2.56
N ARG A 362 -12.54 -16.12 2.25
CA ARG A 362 -13.70 -17.02 2.27
C ARG A 362 -13.85 -17.89 1.02
N LEU A 363 -13.32 -17.47 -0.12
CA LEU A 363 -13.38 -18.25 -1.36
C LEU A 363 -12.65 -19.59 -1.18
N ARG A 364 -13.43 -20.65 -0.94
CA ARG A 364 -13.06 -22.07 -1.01
C ARG A 364 -13.86 -22.70 -2.15
N ARG A 365 -13.20 -23.59 -2.90
CA ARG A 365 -13.66 -24.19 -4.16
C ARG A 365 -15.03 -24.85 -3.99
N THR A 366 -15.98 -24.60 -4.90
CA THR A 366 -16.98 -25.62 -5.23
C THR A 366 -16.25 -26.72 -6.00
N SER A 367 -16.39 -27.95 -5.52
CA SER A 367 -15.96 -29.18 -6.18
C SER A 367 -16.70 -29.32 -7.51
N SER A 368 -15.96 -29.30 -8.62
CA SER A 368 -16.37 -29.91 -9.89
C SER A 368 -15.43 -31.07 -10.18
#